data_AF-A0A2K2DBH5-F1
#
_entry.id   AF-A0A2K2DBH5-F1
#
_cell.length_a   1.000
_cell.length_b   1.000
_cell.length_c   1.000
_cell.angle_alpha   90.00
_cell.angle_beta   90.00
_cell.angle_gamma   90.00
#
_symmetry.space_group_name_H-M   'P 1'
#
loop_
_entity.id
_entity.type
_entity.pdbx_description
1 polymer ?
#
loop_
_entity_poly.entity_id
_entity_poly.type
_entity_poly.pdbx_seq_one_letter_code
_entity_poly.pdbx_strand_id
1 'polypeptide(L)'
;CWVIWKLRNRPCFENKLIRSPAEIICYAYSFLKYWAGLQTGTDGDILCAGATILQQEAMKHHPAQAATDEYYDKNVLSLILLS
;
A
#
# COMPACT_ATOMS: atom_id res chain seq x y z
N CYS A 1 11.07 4.86 -6.23
CA CYS A 1 10.01 5.84 -5.85
C CYS A 1 10.39 6.50 -4.52
N TRP A 2 10.35 7.83 -4.45
CA TRP A 2 10.62 8.58 -3.21
C TRP A 2 9.71 8.18 -2.05
N VAL A 3 8.43 7.89 -2.32
CA VAL A 3 7.44 7.49 -1.28
C VAL A 3 7.78 6.14 -0.64
N ILE A 4 8.08 5.11 -1.45
CA ILE A 4 8.48 3.78 -0.95
C ILE A 4 9.80 3.87 -0.18
N TRP A 5 10.76 4.64 -0.69
CA TRP A 5 12.02 4.87 -0.01
C TRP A 5 11.78 5.57 1.35
N LYS A 6 10.98 6.64 1.36
CA LYS A 6 10.65 7.37 2.59
C LYS A 6 9.98 6.46 3.61
N LEU A 7 9.00 5.65 3.20
CA LEU A 7 8.33 4.68 4.07
C LEU A 7 9.31 3.68 4.70
N ARG A 8 10.21 3.09 3.90
CA ARG A 8 11.23 2.14 4.40
C ARG A 8 12.21 2.78 5.38
N ASN A 9 12.46 4.08 5.24
CA ASN A 9 13.39 4.82 6.07
C ASN A 9 12.73 5.58 7.24
N ARG A 10 11.39 5.60 7.32
CA ARG A 10 10.65 6.18 8.46
C ARG A 10 11.04 5.59 9.82
N PRO A 11 11.40 4.31 9.96
CA PRO A 11 11.94 3.80 11.21
C PRO A 11 13.25 4.49 11.61
N CYS A 12 14.14 4.75 10.64
CA CYS A 12 15.45 5.34 10.88
C CYS A 12 15.40 6.86 11.16
N PHE A 13 14.53 7.59 10.46
CA PHE A 13 14.51 9.06 10.52
C PHE A 13 13.35 9.63 11.35
N GLU A 14 12.25 8.90 11.48
CA GLU A 14 11.04 9.38 12.15
C GLU A 14 10.67 8.52 13.37
N ASN A 15 11.43 7.45 13.69
CA ASN A 15 11.09 6.43 14.69
C ASN A 15 9.68 5.84 14.49
N LYS A 16 9.18 5.80 13.24
CA LYS A 16 7.87 5.24 12.89
C LYS A 16 8.08 3.91 12.18
N LEU A 17 7.78 2.82 12.86
CA LEU A 17 7.80 1.48 12.28
C LEU A 17 6.70 1.32 11.23
N ILE A 18 7.00 0.56 10.18
CA ILE A 18 5.98 0.04 9.27
C ILE A 18 5.15 -0.94 10.07
N ARG A 19 3.84 -0.69 10.15
CA ARG A 19 2.96 -1.41 11.08
C ARG A 19 2.54 -2.76 10.51
N SER A 20 2.28 -2.82 9.22
CA SER A 20 1.91 -4.05 8.54
C SER A 20 2.41 -4.12 7.10
N PRO A 21 2.62 -5.33 6.55
CA PRO A 21 2.86 -5.51 5.13
C PRO A 21 1.78 -4.90 4.24
N ALA A 22 0.53 -4.79 4.72
CA ALA A 22 -0.56 -4.13 4.01
C ALA A 22 -0.26 -2.64 3.74
N GLU A 23 0.44 -1.95 4.65
CA GLU A 23 0.85 -0.57 4.47
C GLU A 23 1.74 -0.43 3.23
N ILE A 24 2.74 -1.31 3.09
CA ILE A 24 3.64 -1.36 1.92
C ILE A 24 2.86 -1.63 0.64
N ILE A 25 1.92 -2.58 0.67
CA ILE A 25 1.12 -2.95 -0.50
C ILE A 25 0.22 -1.79 -0.94
N CYS A 26 -0.35 -1.01 -0.02
CA CYS A 26 -1.13 0.20 -0.37
C CYS A 26 -0.28 1.24 -1.12
N TYR A 27 0.99 1.44 -0.71
CA TYR A 27 1.89 2.33 -1.45
C TYR A 27 2.29 1.76 -2.81
N ALA A 28 2.54 0.44 -2.91
CA ALA A 28 2.82 -0.20 -4.19
C ALA A 28 1.62 -0.10 -5.15
N TYR A 29 0.41 -0.34 -4.65
CA TYR A 29 -0.86 -0.19 -5.38
C TYR A 29 -1.04 1.22 -5.94
N SER A 30 -0.98 2.24 -5.08
CA SER A 30 -1.15 3.64 -5.47
C SER A 30 -0.09 4.09 -6.48
N PHE A 31 1.15 3.63 -6.31
CA PHE A 31 2.24 3.87 -7.26
C PHE A 31 1.95 3.25 -8.62
N LEU A 32 1.58 1.97 -8.68
CA LEU A 32 1.28 1.29 -9.94
C LEU A 32 0.08 1.92 -10.67
N LYS A 33 -0.96 2.34 -9.94
CA LYS A 33 -2.12 3.06 -10.51
C LYS A 33 -1.73 4.42 -11.09
N TYR A 34 -0.87 5.16 -10.41
CA TYR A 34 -0.33 6.42 -10.93
C TYR A 34 0.46 6.20 -12.23
N TRP A 35 1.37 5.21 -12.25
CA TRP A 35 2.16 4.91 -13.44
C TRP A 35 1.33 4.34 -14.59
N ALA A 36 0.28 3.57 -14.30
CA ALA A 36 -0.65 3.09 -15.30
C ALA A 36 -1.27 4.24 -16.10
N GLY A 37 -1.65 5.34 -15.43
CA GLY A 37 -2.21 6.54 -16.08
C GLY A 37 -1.19 7.34 -16.91
N LEU A 38 0.11 7.09 -16.75
CA LEU A 38 1.17 7.71 -17.55
C LEU A 38 1.55 6.88 -18.79
N GLN A 39 1.14 5.61 -18.86
CA GLN A 39 1.48 4.75 -20.00
C GLN A 39 0.50 4.91 -21.16
N THR A 40 1.03 4.74 -22.36
CA THR A 40 0.25 4.66 -23.60
C THR A 40 0.12 3.21 -24.05
N GLY A 41 -1.00 2.86 -24.70
CA GLY A 41 -1.22 1.49 -25.16
C GLY A 41 -1.52 0.53 -24.02
N THR A 42 -1.18 -0.75 -24.19
CA THR A 42 -1.60 -1.85 -23.30
C THR A 42 -0.88 -1.89 -21.96
N ASP A 43 0.25 -1.20 -21.82
CA ASP A 43 1.08 -1.25 -20.61
C ASP A 43 0.37 -0.65 -19.39
N GLY A 44 -0.47 0.37 -19.61
CA GLY A 44 -1.30 0.96 -18.56
C GLY A 44 -2.29 -0.05 -17.97
N ASP A 45 -2.95 -0.82 -18.84
CA ASP A 45 -3.91 -1.84 -18.43
C ASP A 45 -3.22 -2.97 -17.65
N ILE A 46 -2.04 -3.40 -18.09
CA ILE A 46 -1.23 -4.43 -17.40
C ILE A 46 -0.82 -3.96 -16.00
N LEU A 47 -0.34 -2.72 -15.87
CA LEU A 47 0.02 -2.14 -14.58
C LEU A 47 -1.19 -2.01 -13.65
N CYS A 48 -2.34 -1.58 -14.18
CA CYS A 48 -3.56 -1.44 -13.41
C CYS A 48 -4.10 -2.81 -12.93
N ALA A 49 -4.04 -3.83 -13.79
CA ALA A 49 -4.38 -5.21 -13.42
C ALA A 49 -3.46 -5.75 -12.32
N GLY A 50 -2.15 -5.56 -12.47
CA GLY A 50 -1.16 -5.96 -11.46
C GLY A 50 -1.37 -5.27 -10.10
N ALA A 51 -1.68 -3.97 -10.11
CA ALA A 51 -2.03 -3.22 -8.90
C ALA A 51 -3.25 -3.85 -8.21
N THR A 52 -4.30 -4.16 -8.98
CA THR A 52 -5.55 -4.72 -8.46
C THR A 52 -5.32 -6.10 -7.82
N ILE A 53 -4.48 -6.95 -8.42
CA ILE A 53 -4.10 -8.24 -7.85
C ILE A 53 -3.39 -8.06 -6.51
N LEU A 54 -2.42 -7.14 -6.42
CA LEU A 54 -1.71 -6.85 -5.17
C LEU A 54 -2.66 -6.42 -4.05
N GLN A 55 -3.62 -5.54 -4.37
CA GLN A 55 -4.65 -5.11 -3.42
C GLN A 55 -5.50 -6.29 -2.94
N GLN A 56 -5.96 -7.14 -3.86
CA GLN A 56 -6.78 -8.31 -3.53
C GLN A 56 -6.03 -9.31 -2.65
N GLU A 57 -4.77 -9.60 -2.95
CA GLU A 57 -3.95 -10.49 -2.13
C GLU A 57 -3.70 -9.88 -0.74
N ALA A 58 -3.43 -8.57 -0.64
CA ALA A 58 -3.32 -7.91 0.66
C ALA A 58 -4.60 -8.02 1.48
N MET A 59 -5.76 -7.83 0.86
CA MET A 59 -7.06 -7.94 1.52
C MET A 59 -7.35 -9.36 2.02
N LYS A 60 -6.95 -10.40 1.29
CA LYS A 60 -7.07 -11.80 1.75
C LYS A 60 -6.27 -12.07 3.01
N HIS A 61 -5.12 -11.42 3.18
CA HIS A 61 -4.25 -11.57 4.33
C HIS A 61 -4.50 -10.54 5.45
N HIS A 62 -5.38 -9.58 5.23
CA HIS A 62 -5.76 -8.53 6.18
C HIS A 62 -6.27 -9.04 7.55
N PRO A 63 -7.16 -10.06 7.66
CA PRO A 63 -7.65 -10.50 8.97
C PRO A 63 -6.54 -11.07 9.88
N ALA A 64 -5.45 -11.61 9.32
CA ALA A 64 -4.29 -12.04 10.10
C ALA A 64 -3.41 -10.86 10.57
N GLN A 65 -3.48 -9.70 9.90
CA GLN A 65 -2.74 -8.48 10.25
C GLN A 65 -3.53 -7.56 11.20
N ALA A 66 -4.86 -7.53 11.12
CA ALA A 66 -5.69 -6.74 12.03
C ALA A 66 -5.51 -7.17 13.50
N ALA A 67 -5.35 -8.48 13.76
CA ALA A 67 -5.08 -9.02 15.10
C ALA A 67 -3.72 -8.58 15.68
N THR A 68 -2.76 -8.20 14.83
CA THR A 68 -1.47 -7.63 15.26
C THR A 68 -1.49 -6.10 15.36
N ASP A 69 -2.35 -5.44 14.57
CA ASP A 69 -2.48 -3.97 14.48
C ASP A 69 -3.42 -3.36 15.53
N GLU A 70 -4.41 -4.13 16.04
CA GLU A 70 -5.40 -3.68 17.06
C GLU A 70 -4.75 -3.24 18.39
N TYR A 71 -3.48 -3.58 18.62
CA TYR A 71 -2.69 -3.13 19.77
C TYR A 71 -2.20 -1.67 19.65
N TYR A 72 -2.23 -0.99 18.47
CA TYR A 72 -1.54 0.30 18.33
C TYR A 72 -2.20 1.51 17.64
N ASP A 73 -3.23 1.46 16.79
CA ASP A 73 -3.84 2.73 16.30
C ASP A 73 -5.13 2.63 15.45
N LYS A 74 -6.11 3.52 15.71
CA LYS A 74 -7.42 3.61 15.04
C LYS A 74 -7.46 4.51 13.79
N ASN A 75 -6.31 5.04 13.34
CA ASN A 75 -6.30 6.12 12.33
C ASN A 75 -6.04 5.69 10.88
N VAL A 76 -5.55 4.46 10.62
CA VAL A 76 -5.18 4.02 9.26
C VAL A 76 -6.39 3.53 8.43
N LEU A 77 -7.40 2.95 9.09
CA LEU A 77 -8.62 2.45 8.43
C LEU A 77 -9.47 3.57 7.81
N SER A 78 -9.35 4.81 8.31
CA SER A 78 -10.09 5.96 7.80
C SER A 78 -9.64 6.42 6.40
N LEU A 79 -8.40 6.12 5.99
CA LEU A 79 -7.85 6.55 4.71
C LEU A 79 -8.17 5.59 3.55
N ILE A 80 -8.47 4.33 3.86
CA ILE A 80 -8.74 3.28 2.86
C ILE A 80 -10.22 3.27 2.43
N LEU A 81 -11.11 3.85 3.23
CA LEU A 81 -12.56 3.88 2.94
C LEU A 81 -13.02 5.14 2.15
N LEU A 82 -12.11 6.05 1.78
CA LEU A 82 -12.46 7.34 1.14
C LEU A 82 -11.77 7.60 -0.22
N SER A 83 -11.18 6.59 -0.86
CA SER A 83 -10.56 6.69 -2.19
C SER A 83 -10.89 5.49 -3.06
#